data_AF-A0A352B0K2-F1
#
_entry.id   AF-A0A352B0K2-F1
#
_cell.length_a   1.000
_cell.length_b   1.000
_cell.length_c   1.000
_cell.angle_alpha   90.00
_cell.angle_beta   90.00
_cell.angle_gamma   90.00
#
_symmetry.space_group_name_H-M   'P 1'
#
loop_
_entity.id
_entity.type
_entity.pdbx_description
1 polymer ?
#
loop_
_entity_poly.entity_id
_entity_poly.type
_entity_poly.pdbx_seq_one_letter_code
_entity_poly.pdbx_strand_id
1 'polypeptide(L)'
;MIDLYFLILVWYAVAAGLVLVGFGLFGRKPSGFSVALAAGVEAGLLVQLVLSIGLVAMGETAAIDTWEFFGYLVVALLVPVAGVFWAIVETTRWSTVIMGASVLTIAVMLVRMQQIWTGTNPITA
;
A
#
# COMPACT_ATOMS: atom_id res chain seq x y z
N MET A 1 -15.25 -10.52 2.21
CA MET A 1 -14.81 -9.59 3.28
C MET A 1 -13.89 -8.57 2.62
N ILE A 2 -13.97 -7.29 2.98
CA ILE A 2 -13.00 -6.26 2.56
C ILE A 2 -13.09 -5.69 1.13
N ASP A 3 -13.90 -6.13 0.15
CA ASP A 3 -13.86 -5.50 -1.20
C ASP A 3 -14.01 -3.96 -1.20
N LEU A 4 -14.91 -3.43 -0.35
CA LEU A 4 -15.02 -1.99 -0.14
C LEU A 4 -13.77 -1.41 0.55
N TYR A 5 -13.28 -2.07 1.60
CA TYR A 5 -12.08 -1.63 2.32
C TYR A 5 -10.83 -1.63 1.43
N PHE A 6 -10.67 -2.68 0.65
CA PHE A 6 -9.69 -2.86 -0.39
C PHE A 6 -9.76 -1.71 -1.40
N LEU A 7 -10.96 -1.45 -1.93
CA LEU A 7 -11.17 -0.39 -2.91
C LEU A 7 -10.81 0.98 -2.33
N ILE A 8 -11.24 1.25 -1.09
CA ILE A 8 -10.87 2.46 -0.35
C ILE A 8 -9.35 2.57 -0.22
N LEU A 9 -8.67 1.50 0.21
CA LEU A 9 -7.23 1.51 0.44
C LEU A 9 -6.44 1.67 -0.86
N VAL A 10 -6.86 1.01 -1.95
CA VAL A 10 -6.27 1.17 -3.29
C VAL A 10 -6.40 2.60 -3.77
N TRP A 11 -7.61 3.17 -3.75
CA TRP A 11 -7.80 4.54 -4.22
C TRP A 11 -7.07 5.54 -3.34
N TYR A 12 -7.01 5.31 -2.04
CA TYR A 12 -6.21 6.12 -1.14
C TYR A 12 -4.72 6.03 -1.48
N ALA A 13 -4.17 4.83 -1.70
CA ALA A 13 -2.78 4.63 -2.11
C ALA A 13 -2.48 5.30 -3.46
N VAL A 14 -3.37 5.19 -4.45
CA VAL A 14 -3.24 5.89 -5.74
C VAL A 14 -3.21 7.40 -5.52
N ALA A 15 -4.18 7.95 -4.80
CA ALA A 15 -4.29 9.39 -4.57
C ALA A 15 -3.08 9.93 -3.80
N ALA A 16 -2.72 9.28 -2.68
CA ALA A 16 -1.57 9.65 -1.86
C ALA A 16 -0.27 9.58 -2.68
N GLY A 17 -0.07 8.50 -3.44
CA GLY A 17 1.09 8.31 -4.29
C GLY A 17 1.22 9.37 -5.38
N LEU A 18 0.13 9.68 -6.10
CA LEU A 18 0.12 10.73 -7.12
C LEU A 18 0.38 12.12 -6.53
N VAL A 19 -0.18 12.43 -5.36
CA VAL A 19 0.06 13.69 -4.65
C VAL A 19 1.53 13.83 -4.27
N LEU A 20 2.14 12.77 -3.71
CA LEU A 20 3.55 12.75 -3.31
C LEU A 20 4.50 12.88 -4.51
N VAL A 21 4.24 12.13 -5.58
CA VAL A 21 5.00 12.26 -6.83
C VAL A 21 4.87 13.69 -7.37
N GLY A 22 3.65 14.23 -7.43
CA GLY A 22 3.40 15.60 -7.84
C GLY A 22 4.19 16.62 -7.00
N PHE A 23 4.16 16.50 -5.68
CA PHE A 23 4.95 17.36 -4.78
C PHE A 23 6.45 17.31 -5.07
N GLY A 24 7.01 16.11 -5.24
CA GLY A 24 8.41 15.96 -5.58
C GLY A 24 8.77 16.56 -6.94
N LEU A 25 7.92 16.37 -7.95
CA LEU A 25 8.10 16.96 -9.29
C LEU A 25 8.00 18.48 -9.28
N PHE A 26 7.14 19.07 -8.44
CA PHE A 26 7.08 20.52 -8.20
C PHE A 26 8.18 21.05 -7.26
N GLY A 27 9.15 20.22 -6.89
CA GLY A 27 10.32 20.63 -6.12
C GLY A 27 10.12 20.70 -4.60
N ARG A 28 9.02 20.17 -4.06
CA ARG A 28 8.79 20.11 -2.61
C ARG A 28 9.63 19.00 -1.97
N LYS A 29 10.33 19.35 -0.89
CA LYS A 29 11.03 18.40 -0.03
C LYS A 29 10.03 17.60 0.82
N PRO A 30 10.44 16.44 1.38
CA PRO A 30 9.61 15.69 2.31
C PRO A 30 9.17 16.58 3.47
N SER A 31 7.87 16.53 3.79
CA SER A 31 7.25 17.30 4.86
C SER A 31 6.46 16.36 5.78
N GLY A 32 6.08 16.85 6.97
CA GLY A 32 5.22 16.07 7.88
C GLY A 32 3.91 15.60 7.22
N PHE A 33 3.34 16.41 6.32
CA PHE A 33 2.17 16.02 5.52
C PHE A 33 2.49 14.90 4.53
N SER A 34 3.69 14.91 3.91
CA SER A 34 4.11 13.84 2.99
C SER A 34 4.23 12.50 3.74
N VAL A 35 4.86 12.54 4.92
CA VAL A 35 4.98 11.38 5.81
C VAL A 35 3.61 10.91 6.28
N ALA A 36 2.69 11.82 6.62
CA ALA A 36 1.34 11.47 7.04
C ALA A 36 0.54 10.74 5.94
N LEU A 37 0.70 11.13 4.67
CA LEU A 37 0.10 10.42 3.55
C LEU A 37 0.62 8.99 3.42
N ALA A 38 1.95 8.80 3.47
CA ALA A 38 2.55 7.47 3.45
C ALA A 38 2.15 6.63 4.67
N ALA A 39 2.12 7.24 5.85
CA ALA A 39 1.69 6.60 7.09
C ALA A 39 0.21 6.20 7.08
N GLY A 40 -0.66 6.93 6.38
CA GLY A 40 -2.05 6.51 6.19
C GLY A 40 -2.17 5.22 5.39
N VAL A 41 -1.29 5.02 4.39
CA VAL A 41 -1.26 3.79 3.58
C VAL A 41 -0.73 2.64 4.42
N GLU A 42 0.34 2.89 5.17
CA GLU A 42 0.91 1.93 6.12
C GLU A 42 -0.11 1.49 7.17
N ALA A 43 -0.84 2.44 7.77
CA ALA A 43 -1.90 2.15 8.73
C ALA A 43 -3.02 1.32 8.10
N GLY A 44 -3.37 1.60 6.83
CA GLY A 44 -4.27 0.76 6.06
C GLY A 44 -3.74 -0.67 5.92
N LEU A 45 -2.49 -0.85 5.48
CA LEU A 45 -1.90 -2.19 5.37
C LEU A 45 -1.90 -2.96 6.69
N LEU A 46 -1.66 -2.29 7.83
CA LEU A 46 -1.75 -2.90 9.16
C LEU A 46 -3.18 -3.35 9.50
N VAL A 47 -4.19 -2.53 9.19
CA VAL A 47 -5.59 -2.92 9.35
C VAL A 47 -5.90 -4.12 8.44
N GLN A 48 -5.42 -4.12 7.20
CA GLN A 48 -5.58 -5.25 6.28
C GLN A 48 -4.97 -6.54 6.86
N LEU A 49 -3.79 -6.45 7.48
CA LEU A 49 -3.12 -7.58 8.14
C LEU A 49 -3.97 -8.14 9.29
N VAL A 50 -4.49 -7.28 10.16
CA VAL A 50 -5.33 -7.72 11.29
C VAL A 50 -6.59 -8.41 10.76
N LEU A 51 -7.24 -7.82 9.76
CA LEU A 51 -8.45 -8.38 9.17
C LEU A 51 -8.20 -9.72 8.45
N SER A 52 -7.09 -9.84 7.72
CA SER A 52 -6.74 -11.09 7.03
C SER A 52 -6.34 -12.21 7.98
N ILE A 53 -5.63 -11.89 9.08
CA ILE A 53 -5.37 -12.87 10.15
C ILE A 53 -6.68 -13.32 10.80
N GLY A 54 -7.58 -12.38 11.09
CA GLY A 54 -8.91 -12.69 11.65
C GLY A 54 -9.71 -13.65 10.77
N LEU A 55 -9.69 -13.42 9.45
CA LEU A 55 -10.32 -14.31 8.46
C LEU A 55 -9.78 -15.73 8.53
N VAL A 56 -8.46 -15.86 8.46
CA VAL A 56 -7.80 -17.17 8.46
C VAL A 56 -8.02 -17.89 9.79
N ALA A 57 -8.03 -17.16 10.91
CA ALA A 57 -8.35 -17.72 12.21
C ALA A 57 -9.81 -18.22 12.32
N MET A 58 -10.73 -17.65 11.53
CA MET A 58 -12.12 -18.12 11.42
C MET A 58 -12.29 -19.29 10.43
N GLY A 59 -11.21 -19.74 9.78
CA GLY A 59 -11.20 -20.86 8.84
C GLY A 59 -11.37 -20.49 7.37
N GLU A 60 -11.37 -19.19 7.04
CA GLU A 60 -11.37 -18.71 5.65
C GLU A 60 -9.98 -18.85 5.02
N THR A 61 -9.91 -19.10 3.71
CA THR A 61 -8.65 -19.19 2.97
C THR A 61 -8.73 -18.40 1.68
N ALA A 62 -7.59 -17.86 1.23
CA ALA A 62 -7.50 -17.25 -0.08
C ALA A 62 -7.82 -18.28 -1.19
N ALA A 63 -8.50 -17.84 -2.26
CA ALA A 63 -8.91 -18.73 -3.34
C ALA A 63 -7.74 -19.36 -4.10
N ILE A 64 -6.61 -18.65 -4.22
CA ILE A 64 -5.40 -19.16 -4.88
C ILE A 64 -4.45 -19.78 -3.85
N ASP A 65 -3.76 -18.96 -3.06
CA ASP A 65 -2.86 -19.41 -2.00
C ASP A 65 -2.80 -18.37 -0.87
N THR A 66 -3.02 -18.84 0.37
CA THR A 66 -3.00 -18.00 1.57
C THR A 66 -1.57 -17.60 1.94
N TRP A 67 -0.58 -18.47 1.68
CA TRP A 67 0.82 -18.15 1.99
C TRP A 67 1.36 -17.08 1.05
N GLU A 68 1.06 -17.20 -0.25
CA GLU A 68 1.36 -16.16 -1.23
C GLU A 68 0.76 -14.80 -0.84
N PHE A 69 -0.51 -14.77 -0.41
CA PHE A 69 -1.16 -13.54 0.07
C PHE A 69 -0.38 -12.87 1.21
N PHE A 70 0.01 -13.62 2.25
CA PHE A 70 0.78 -13.05 3.37
C PHE A 70 2.20 -12.67 2.96
N GLY A 71 2.83 -13.40 2.04
CA GLY A 71 4.11 -13.02 1.47
C GLY A 71 4.05 -11.64 0.81
N TYR A 72 3.01 -11.40 0.00
CA TYR A 72 2.76 -10.08 -0.60
C TYR A 72 2.48 -9.01 0.47
N LEU A 73 1.66 -9.31 1.48
CA LEU A 73 1.32 -8.34 2.52
C LEU A 73 2.53 -7.91 3.35
N VAL A 74 3.42 -8.85 3.69
CA VAL A 74 4.65 -8.54 4.43
C VAL A 74 5.54 -7.61 3.60
N VAL A 75 5.72 -7.90 2.31
CA VAL A 75 6.51 -7.02 1.43
C VAL A 75 5.82 -5.66 1.27
N ALA A 76 4.49 -5.63 1.15
CA ALA A 76 3.72 -4.40 1.05
C ALA A 76 3.90 -3.51 2.28
N LEU A 77 4.01 -4.06 3.49
CA LEU A 77 4.29 -3.28 4.72
C LEU A 77 5.71 -2.69 4.73
N LEU A 78 6.69 -3.37 4.13
CA LEU A 78 8.07 -2.89 4.16
C LEU A 78 8.32 -1.73 3.18
N VAL A 79 7.59 -1.68 2.08
CA VAL A 79 7.83 -0.72 0.98
C VAL A 79 7.58 0.76 1.39
N PRO A 80 6.46 1.14 2.04
CA PRO A 80 6.21 2.51 2.47
C PRO A 80 7.17 2.92 3.58
N VAL A 81 7.45 2.01 4.53
CA VAL A 81 8.44 2.22 5.60
C VAL A 81 9.81 2.53 5.02
N ALA A 82 10.27 1.76 4.03
CA ALA A 82 11.53 2.01 3.34
C ALA A 82 11.51 3.36 2.59
N GLY A 83 10.40 3.72 1.95
CA GLY A 83 10.25 5.01 1.27
C GLY A 83 10.29 6.21 2.24
N VAL A 84 9.63 6.10 3.40
CA VAL A 84 9.68 7.13 4.45
C VAL A 84 11.07 7.21 5.07
N PHE A 85 11.69 6.07 5.37
CA PHE A 85 13.06 6.02 5.88
C PHE A 85 14.04 6.72 4.92
N TRP A 86 13.95 6.44 3.62
CA TRP A 86 14.76 7.11 2.60
C TRP A 86 14.58 8.64 2.64
N ALA A 87 13.35 9.10 2.80
CA ALA A 87 13.05 10.53 2.88
C ALA A 87 13.51 11.23 4.16
N ILE A 88 13.79 10.48 5.23
CA ILE A 88 14.41 10.99 6.45
C ILE A 88 15.93 11.06 6.27
N VAL A 89 16.54 10.03 5.67
CA VAL A 89 17.98 9.97 5.41
C VAL A 89 18.41 11.05 4.41
N GLU A 90 17.65 11.22 3.34
CA GLU A 90 17.90 12.22 2.30
C GLU A 90 16.66 13.11 2.12
N THR A 91 16.80 14.41 2.36
CA THR A 91 15.69 15.38 2.30
C THR A 91 15.70 16.20 1.00
N THR A 92 15.77 15.50 -0.14
CA THR A 92 15.70 16.13 -1.47
C THR A 92 14.32 16.00 -2.09
N ARG A 93 14.03 16.77 -3.15
CA ARG A 93 12.77 16.65 -3.90
C ARG A 93 12.54 15.23 -4.46
N TRP A 94 13.63 14.52 -4.77
CA TRP A 94 13.58 13.16 -5.29
C TRP A 94 13.14 12.16 -4.24
N SER A 95 13.46 12.41 -2.97
CA SER A 95 12.97 11.57 -1.88
C SER A 95 11.45 11.63 -1.73
N THR A 96 10.83 12.78 -2.00
CA THR A 96 9.36 12.90 -2.05
C THR A 96 8.78 12.09 -3.22
N VAL A 97 9.46 12.06 -4.38
CA VAL A 97 9.07 11.22 -5.53
C VAL A 97 9.20 9.74 -5.18
N ILE A 98 10.30 9.33 -4.54
CA ILE A 98 10.54 7.94 -4.12
C ILE A 98 9.48 7.49 -3.11
N MET A 99 9.14 8.33 -2.13
CA MET A 99 8.05 8.06 -1.19
C MET A 99 6.69 7.95 -1.91
N GLY A 100 6.44 8.78 -2.91
CA GLY A 100 5.24 8.65 -3.75
C GLY A 100 5.21 7.35 -4.56
N ALA A 101 6.35 6.96 -5.15
CA ALA A 101 6.49 5.72 -5.91
C ALA A 101 6.33 4.48 -5.03
N SER A 102 6.85 4.50 -3.79
CA SER A 102 6.66 3.39 -2.85
C SER A 102 5.18 3.22 -2.51
N VAL A 103 4.46 4.32 -2.25
CA VAL A 103 3.02 4.31 -2.01
C VAL A 103 2.22 3.87 -3.25
N LEU A 104 2.58 4.32 -4.45
CA LEU A 104 1.94 3.85 -5.70
C LEU A 104 2.15 2.36 -5.93
N THR A 105 3.31 1.82 -5.56
CA THR A 105 3.58 0.38 -5.64
C THR A 105 2.56 -0.42 -4.82
N ILE A 106 2.12 0.11 -3.67
CA ILE A 106 1.10 -0.54 -2.84
C ILE A 106 -0.24 -0.66 -3.56
N ALA A 107 -0.65 0.33 -4.35
CA ALA A 107 -1.89 0.23 -5.13
C ALA A 107 -1.88 -1.01 -6.05
N VAL A 108 -0.75 -1.28 -6.71
CA VAL A 108 -0.60 -2.45 -7.58
C VAL A 108 -0.53 -3.75 -6.77
N MET A 109 0.22 -3.75 -5.67
CA MET A 109 0.32 -4.92 -4.79
C MET A 109 -1.03 -5.30 -4.21
N LEU A 110 -1.83 -4.32 -3.81
CA LEU A 110 -3.20 -4.53 -3.37
C LEU A 110 -4.01 -5.24 -4.45
N VAL A 111 -4.04 -4.75 -5.69
CA VAL A 111 -4.76 -5.43 -6.80
C VAL A 111 -4.33 -6.88 -6.93
N ARG A 112 -3.03 -7.17 -6.83
CA ARG A 112 -2.53 -8.55 -6.82
C ARG A 112 -3.02 -9.36 -5.63
N MET A 113 -3.01 -8.78 -4.44
CA MET A 113 -3.52 -9.44 -3.23
C MET A 113 -5.02 -9.74 -3.32
N GLN A 114 -5.81 -8.85 -3.91
CA GLN A 114 -7.24 -9.11 -4.13
C GLN A 114 -7.42 -10.28 -5.09
N GLN A 115 -6.66 -10.35 -6.17
CA GLN A 115 -6.69 -11.49 -7.10
C GLN A 115 -6.36 -12.81 -6.42
N ILE A 116 -5.36 -12.83 -5.53
CA ILE A 116 -5.00 -14.03 -4.77
C ILE A 116 -6.15 -14.45 -3.85
N TRP A 117 -6.81 -13.47 -3.22
CA TRP A 117 -7.91 -13.73 -2.28
C TRP A 117 -9.19 -14.20 -2.97
N THR A 118 -9.61 -13.56 -4.06
CA THR A 118 -10.88 -13.83 -4.75
C THR A 118 -10.77 -14.81 -5.91
N GLY A 119 -9.55 -15.05 -6.42
CA GLY A 119 -9.32 -15.86 -7.62
C GLY A 119 -9.74 -15.17 -8.92
N THR A 120 -10.17 -13.91 -8.88
CA THR A 120 -10.70 -13.15 -10.02
C THR A 120 -9.96 -11.84 -10.20
N ASN A 121 -9.86 -11.36 -11.45
CA ASN A 121 -9.23 -10.08 -11.73
C ASN A 121 -10.21 -8.92 -11.49
N PRO A 122 -10.00 -8.06 -10.48
CA PRO A 122 -10.95 -7.00 -10.13
C PRO A 122 -11.09 -5.91 -11.21
N ILE A 123 -10.19 -5.86 -12.19
CA ILE A 123 -10.24 -4.87 -13.29
C ILE A 123 -11.08 -5.39 -14.47
N THR A 124 -11.14 -6.71 -14.67
CA THR A 124 -11.73 -7.33 -15.86
C THR A 124 -12.88 -8.30 -15.55
N ALA A 125 -13.20 -8.50 -14.28
CA ALA A 125 -14.28 -9.37 -13.81
C ALA A 125 -15.62 -8.65 -13.78
#